data_AF-A0A523HMI0-F1
#
_entry.id   AF-A0A523HMI0-F1
#
_cell.length_a   1.000
_cell.length_b   1.000
_cell.length_c   1.000
_cell.angle_alpha   90.00
_cell.angle_beta   90.00
_cell.angle_gamma   90.00
#
_symmetry.space_group_name_H-M   'P 1'
#
loop_
_entity.id
_entity.type
_entity.pdbx_description
1 polymer ?
#
loop_
_entity_poly.entity_id
_entity_poly.type
_entity_poly.pdbx_seq_one_letter_code
_entity_poly.pdbx_strand_id
1 'polypeptide(L)'
;MCKPRGIRLVLVNPVHTKRVKEIRDNSPNKTDKKDPGVIADIIQLGCVLNVIAPKGEAAELCQLNSRTRTRYWRQKRSFEPAARIFL
;
A
#
# COMPACT_ATOMS: atom_id res chain seq x y z
N MET A 1 -1.51 15.68 -1.39
CA MET A 1 -2.71 14.87 -1.07
C MET A 1 -3.58 14.82 -2.32
N CYS A 2 -3.99 13.65 -2.78
CA CYS A 2 -4.87 13.52 -3.95
C CYS A 2 -6.23 14.15 -3.64
N LYS A 3 -6.60 15.24 -4.32
CA LYS A 3 -7.97 15.76 -4.28
C LYS A 3 -8.87 14.75 -5.00
N PRO A 4 -10.01 14.32 -4.42
CA PRO A 4 -10.91 13.39 -5.10
C PRO A 4 -11.50 14.06 -6.33
N ARG A 5 -11.05 13.65 -7.52
CA ARG A 5 -11.63 14.05 -8.82
C ARG A 5 -12.88 13.20 -9.13
N GLY A 6 -13.82 13.13 -8.20
CA GLY A 6 -15.03 12.29 -8.32
C GLY A 6 -14.80 10.77 -8.19
N ILE A 7 -13.58 10.32 -7.90
CA ILE A 7 -13.24 8.90 -7.74
C ILE A 7 -13.33 8.50 -6.27
N ARG A 8 -14.01 7.38 -5.98
CA ARG A 8 -14.10 6.81 -4.63
C ARG A 8 -12.75 6.19 -4.24
N LEU A 9 -12.20 6.65 -3.11
CA LEU A 9 -10.95 6.15 -2.56
C LEU A 9 -11.23 5.07 -1.51
N VAL A 10 -10.63 3.90 -1.71
CA VAL A 10 -10.77 2.74 -0.84
C VAL A 10 -9.41 2.16 -0.49
N LEU A 11 -9.32 1.50 0.66
CA LEU A 11 -8.15 0.73 1.08
C LEU A 11 -8.48 -0.75 1.02
N VAL A 12 -7.49 -1.52 0.59
CA VAL A 12 -7.51 -2.98 0.61
C VAL A 12 -6.40 -3.46 1.54
N ASN A 13 -6.72 -4.42 2.42
CA ASN A 13 -5.74 -5.00 3.32
C ASN A 13 -4.74 -5.88 2.54
N PRO A 14 -3.42 -5.65 2.65
CA PRO A 14 -2.41 -6.47 1.99
C PRO A 14 -2.48 -7.96 2.33
N VAL A 15 -2.94 -8.33 3.53
CA VAL A 15 -3.10 -9.74 3.93
C VAL A 15 -4.12 -10.44 3.03
N HIS A 16 -5.26 -9.79 2.76
CA HIS A 16 -6.29 -10.35 1.89
C HIS A 16 -5.80 -10.43 0.44
N THR A 17 -5.06 -9.42 -0.04
CA THR A 17 -4.49 -9.48 -1.39
C THR A 17 -3.54 -10.65 -1.58
N LYS A 18 -2.72 -11.01 -0.57
CA LYS A 18 -1.79 -12.14 -0.67
C LYS A 18 -2.52 -13.48 -0.68
N ARG A 19 -3.43 -13.69 0.27
CA ARG A 19 -4.18 -14.95 0.38
C ARG A 19 -5.07 -15.21 -0.85
N VAL A 20 -5.75 -14.19 -1.35
CA VAL A 20 -6.58 -14.35 -2.56
C VAL A 20 -5.69 -14.58 -3.79
N LYS A 21 -4.50 -13.94 -3.84
CA LYS A 21 -3.54 -14.21 -4.91
C LYS A 21 -3.09 -15.68 -4.92
N GLU A 22 -2.78 -16.26 -3.76
CA GLU A 22 -2.39 -17.68 -3.66
C GLU A 22 -3.45 -18.64 -4.20
N ILE A 23 -4.73 -18.29 -4.06
CA ILE A 23 -5.85 -19.12 -4.54
C ILE A 23 -6.12 -18.89 -6.04
N ARG A 24 -6.04 -17.64 -6.50
CA ARG A 24 -6.41 -17.24 -7.86
C ARG A 24 -5.29 -17.48 -8.88
N ASP A 25 -4.04 -17.30 -8.46
CA ASP A 25 -2.90 -17.32 -9.37
C ASP A 25 -2.39 -18.74 -9.57
N ASN A 26 -2.80 -19.35 -10.68
CA ASN A 26 -2.44 -20.73 -11.03
C ASN A 26 -1.42 -20.80 -12.17
N SER A 27 -0.73 -19.68 -12.45
CA SER A 27 0.26 -19.59 -13.52
C SER A 27 1.68 -19.55 -12.96
N PRO A 28 2.55 -20.52 -13.31
CA PRO A 28 3.91 -20.59 -12.75
C PRO A 28 4.80 -19.41 -13.14
N ASN A 29 4.45 -18.68 -14.20
CA ASN A 29 5.26 -17.58 -14.72
C ASN A 29 4.86 -16.20 -14.17
N LYS A 30 3.79 -16.11 -13.37
CA LYS A 30 3.27 -14.83 -12.88
C LYS A 30 3.76 -14.53 -11.47
N THR A 31 4.91 -13.87 -11.38
CA THR A 31 5.60 -13.63 -10.09
C THR A 31 5.38 -12.20 -9.55
N ASP A 32 4.36 -11.49 -10.03
CA ASP A 32 4.13 -10.10 -9.62
C ASP A 32 3.89 -10.01 -8.10
N LYS A 33 4.67 -9.19 -7.40
CA LYS A 33 4.50 -8.98 -5.95
C LYS A 33 3.11 -8.43 -5.60
N LYS A 34 2.45 -7.75 -6.54
CA LYS A 34 1.08 -7.25 -6.44
C LYS A 34 0.33 -7.62 -7.72
N ASP A 35 -0.86 -8.19 -7.57
CA ASP A 35 -1.73 -8.52 -8.70
C ASP A 35 -2.90 -7.51 -8.76
N PRO A 36 -2.99 -6.66 -9.80
CA PRO A 36 -4.06 -5.67 -9.91
C PRO A 36 -5.44 -6.32 -10.13
N GLY A 37 -5.51 -7.50 -10.74
CA GLY A 37 -6.75 -8.24 -10.92
C GLY A 37 -7.28 -8.80 -9.59
N VAL A 38 -6.40 -9.35 -8.74
CA VAL A 38 -6.79 -9.77 -7.37
C VAL A 38 -7.33 -8.59 -6.58
N ILE A 39 -6.68 -7.43 -6.69
CA ILE A 39 -7.14 -6.21 -6.00
C ILE A 39 -8.49 -5.77 -6.54
N ALA A 40 -8.70 -5.82 -7.86
CA ALA A 40 -9.98 -5.48 -8.48
C ALA A 40 -11.10 -6.43 -8.01
N ASP A 41 -10.84 -7.74 -7.95
CA ASP A 41 -11.82 -8.73 -7.48
C ASP A 41 -12.24 -8.47 -6.03
N ILE A 42 -11.26 -8.18 -5.15
CA ILE A 42 -11.53 -7.84 -3.74
C ILE A 42 -12.36 -6.54 -3.63
N ILE A 43 -12.09 -5.55 -4.49
CA ILE A 43 -12.86 -4.30 -4.54
C ILE A 43 -14.29 -4.57 -5.02
N GLN A 44 -14.45 -5.39 -6.06
CA GLN A 44 -15.75 -5.72 -6.63
C GLN A 44 -16.64 -6.51 -5.65
N LEU A 45 -16.03 -7.34 -4.79
CA LEU A 45 -16.70 -8.04 -3.69
C LEU A 45 -17.06 -7.13 -2.51
N GLY A 46 -16.64 -5.86 -2.51
CA GLY A 46 -16.93 -4.92 -1.42
C GLY A 46 -16.07 -5.13 -0.17
N CYS A 47 -15.03 -5.98 -0.23
CA CYS A 47 -14.08 -6.23 0.85
C CYS A 47 -13.06 -5.08 0.96
N VAL A 48 -13.56 -3.87 1.19
CA VAL A 48 -12.80 -2.63 1.19
C VAL A 48 -13.06 -1.80 2.44
N LEU A 49 -12.09 -0.97 2.79
CA LEU A 49 -12.22 0.03 3.84
C LEU A 49 -12.34 1.42 3.23
N ASN A 50 -13.31 2.19 3.68
CA ASN A 50 -13.46 3.58 3.23
C ASN A 50 -12.33 4.45 3.79
N VAL A 51 -11.74 5.27 2.92
CA VAL A 51 -10.68 6.20 3.31
C VAL A 51 -11.29 7.41 4.00
N ILE A 52 -10.94 7.61 5.27
CA ILE A 52 -11.16 8.88 5.97
C ILE A 52 -9.92 9.74 5.72
N ALA A 53 -10.03 10.68 4.79
CA ALA A 53 -8.95 11.61 4.51
C ALA A 53 -8.86 12.66 5.64
N PRO A 54 -7.73 12.77 6.36
CA PRO A 54 -7.57 13.77 7.40
C PRO A 54 -7.62 15.18 6.78
N LYS A 55 -8.26 16.11 7.50
CA LYS A 55 -8.41 17.53 7.10
C LYS A 55 -7.95 18.43 8.25
N GLY A 56 -7.63 19.69 7.94
CA GLY A 56 -7.20 20.68 8.93
C GLY A 56 -5.92 20.26 9.68
N GLU A 57 -5.86 20.56 10.97
CA GLU A 57 -4.71 20.28 11.85
C GLU A 57 -4.32 18.79 11.85
N ALA A 58 -5.29 17.88 11.82
CA ALA A 58 -5.02 16.45 11.72
C ALA A 58 -4.25 16.09 10.43
N ALA A 59 -4.51 16.77 9.32
CA ALA A 59 -3.78 16.57 8.07
C ALA A 59 -2.33 17.04 8.18
N GLU A 60 -2.09 18.15 8.88
CA GLU A 60 -0.76 18.70 9.13
C GLU A 60 0.07 17.77 10.01
N LEU A 61 -0.50 17.29 11.12
CA LEU A 61 0.12 16.31 12.00
C LEU A 61 0.46 15.01 11.24
N CYS A 62 -0.47 14.50 10.42
CA CYS A 62 -0.21 13.33 9.58
C CYS A 62 0.95 13.57 8.58
N GLN A 63 1.05 14.77 7.99
CA GLN A 63 2.15 15.12 7.10
C GLN A 63 3.49 15.19 7.83
N LEU A 64 3.53 15.84 8.99
CA LEU A 64 4.74 15.91 9.81
C LEU A 64 5.22 14.52 10.20
N ASN A 65 4.31 13.67 10.72
CA ASN A 65 4.65 12.29 11.09
C ASN A 65 5.14 11.49 9.87
N SER A 66 4.50 11.64 8.71
CA SER A 66 4.91 10.98 7.47
C SER A 66 6.32 11.37 7.03
N ARG A 67 6.67 12.66 7.14
CA ARG A 67 8.02 13.18 6.83
C ARG A 67 9.06 12.64 7.79
N THR A 68 8.80 12.71 9.09
CA THR A 68 9.72 12.23 10.14
C THR A 68 9.99 10.74 9.98
N ARG A 69 8.93 9.94 9.78
CA ARG A 69 9.05 8.49 9.53
C ARG A 69 9.88 8.19 8.29
N THR A 70 9.65 8.91 7.19
CA THR A 70 10.42 8.73 5.95
C THR A 70 11.90 9.05 6.16
N ARG A 71 12.21 10.14 6.88
CA ARG A 71 13.58 10.52 7.22
C ARG A 71 14.27 9.46 8.07
N TYR A 72 13.59 8.95 9.09
CA TYR A 72 14.08 7.88 9.95
C TYR A 72 14.44 6.63 9.13
N TRP A 73 13.51 6.13 8.29
CA TRP A 73 13.76 4.94 7.46
C TRP A 73 14.91 5.15 6.46
N ARG A 74 15.04 6.36 5.91
CA ARG A 74 16.12 6.72 5.01
C ARG A 74 17.48 6.70 5.74
N GLN A 75 17.55 7.23 6.95
CA GLN A 75 18.76 7.19 7.78
C GLN A 75 19.12 5.76 8.20
N LYS A 76 18.12 4.95 8.60
CA LYS A 76 18.33 3.54 8.94
C LYS A 76 18.91 2.73 7.77
N ARG A 77 18.39 2.93 6.55
CA ARG A 77 18.93 2.30 5.33
C ARG A 77 20.36 2.73 4.99
N SER A 78 20.76 3.94 5.38
CA SER A 78 22.15 4.39 5.21
C SER A 78 23.11 3.78 6.24
N PHE A 79 22.61 3.25 7.36
CA PHE A 79 23.42 2.62 8.42
C PHE A 79 23.54 1.09 8.29
N GLU A 80 22.69 0.43 7.49
CA GLU A 80 22.81 -1.01 7.17
C GLU A 80 23.24 -1.21 5.69
N PRO A 81 24.54 -1.16 5.37
CA PRO A 81 25.03 -1.36 3.99
C PRO A 81 24.85 -2.80 3.45
N ALA A 82 24.56 -3.78 4.32
CA ALA A 82 24.54 -5.20 3.94
C ALA A 82 23.26 -5.67 3.20
N ALA A 83 22.18 -4.88 3.18
CA ALA A 83 20.91 -5.29 2.53
C ALA A 83 20.83 -4.95 1.03
N ARG A 84 21.98 -4.72 0.36
CA ARG A 84 22.01 -4.16 -1.01
C ARG A 84 22.49 -5.09 -2.12
N ILE A 85 22.76 -6.37 -1.85
CA ILE A 85 23.08 -7.35 -2.92
C ILE A 85 22.40 -8.67 -2.62
N PHE A 86 21.17 -8.83 -3.09
CA PHE A 86 20.61 -10.05 -3.67
C PHE A 86 19.47 -9.59 -4.58
N LEU A 87 19.88 -9.05 -5.74
CA LEU A 87 19.12 -9.12 -6.98
C LEU A 87 19.70 -10.27 -7.78
#